data_AF-A0A0D2MEX7-F1
#
_entry.id   AF-A0A0D2MEX7-F1
#
_cell.length_a   1.000
_cell.length_b   1.000
_cell.length_c   1.000
_cell.angle_alpha   90.00
_cell.angle_beta   90.00
_cell.angle_gamma   90.00
#
_symmetry.space_group_name_H-M   'P 1'
#
loop_
_entity.id
_entity.type
_entity.pdbx_description
1 polymer ?
#
loop_
_entity_poly.entity_id
_entity_poly.type
_entity_poly.pdbx_seq_one_letter_code
_entity_poly.pdbx_strand_id
1 'polypeptide(L)'
;MPLNKQDTNYQFDVNADSLEPALDRFAQFFICPLISADGVEREIKAVDSEHGKNLVADAWRQHQLAKHTANKGHPYAKFFTGNLETLMTAPTAAGVDVRARVAEFHARHYSANLMRLAVYGKETLDELEAMVRSQFGAVANNNLPVPSFPEDVFLSEHLGCLLRVVPVREGHVLQMDWDTPPTDKLYKQPFPLLSSPY
;
A
#
# COMPACT_ATOMS: atom_id res chain seq x y z
N MET A 1 -8.03 10.03 1.41
CA MET A 1 -6.58 9.81 1.63
C MET A 1 -5.96 9.44 0.30
N PRO A 2 -4.89 10.11 -0.16
CA PRO A 2 -4.08 9.49 -1.20
C PRO A 2 -3.56 8.17 -0.61
N LEU A 3 -3.82 7.04 -1.28
CA LEU A 3 -3.20 5.78 -0.90
C LEU A 3 -1.69 5.99 -1.01
N ASN A 4 -0.99 6.11 0.11
CA ASN A 4 0.47 6.01 0.09
C ASN A 4 0.80 4.54 -0.24
N LYS A 5 1.09 4.26 -1.51
CA LYS A 5 1.36 2.89 -2.00
C LYS A 5 2.74 2.36 -1.59
N GLN A 6 3.45 3.09 -0.73
CA GLN A 6 4.73 2.67 -0.17
C GLN A 6 4.57 1.98 1.18
N ASP A 7 3.39 2.07 1.80
CA ASP A 7 3.11 1.55 3.13
C ASP A 7 2.03 0.45 3.09
N THR A 8 2.11 -0.49 4.03
CA THR A 8 1.01 -1.38 4.41
C THR A 8 0.62 -1.04 5.84
N ASN A 9 -0.61 -0.57 6.05
CA ASN A 9 -1.09 -0.14 7.36
C ASN A 9 -2.10 -1.16 7.91
N TYR A 10 -1.83 -1.64 9.13
CA TYR A 10 -2.73 -2.50 9.89
C TYR A 10 -3.19 -1.73 11.12
N GLN A 11 -4.50 -1.76 11.41
CA GLN A 11 -5.09 -1.09 12.55
C GLN A 11 -6.25 -1.92 13.13
N PHE A 12 -6.47 -1.82 14.43
CA PHE A 12 -7.62 -2.39 15.12
C PHE A 12 -7.97 -1.55 16.35
N ASP A 13 -9.20 -1.68 16.81
CA ASP A 13 -9.69 -1.19 18.10
C ASP A 13 -10.30 -2.35 18.90
N VAL A 14 -10.26 -2.25 20.23
CA VAL A 14 -10.76 -3.27 21.13
C VAL A 14 -11.17 -2.62 22.45
N ASN A 15 -12.03 -3.30 23.22
CA ASN A 15 -12.32 -2.92 24.60
C ASN A 15 -11.02 -2.79 25.40
N ALA A 16 -10.91 -1.74 26.21
CA ALA A 16 -9.67 -1.40 26.92
C ALA A 16 -9.07 -2.57 27.73
N ASP A 17 -9.91 -3.35 28.41
CA ASP A 17 -9.49 -4.51 29.22
C ASP A 17 -8.92 -5.68 28.39
N SER A 18 -9.09 -5.64 27.07
CA SER A 18 -8.63 -6.66 26.13
C SER A 18 -7.46 -6.20 25.27
N LEU A 19 -6.86 -5.03 25.56
CA LEU A 19 -5.78 -4.46 24.75
C LEU A 19 -4.57 -5.39 24.67
N GLU A 20 -4.01 -5.77 25.82
CA GLU A 20 -2.81 -6.64 25.88
C GLU A 20 -2.97 -7.96 25.10
N PRO A 21 -4.04 -8.76 25.30
CA PRO A 21 -4.21 -10.00 24.56
C PRO A 21 -4.55 -9.77 23.07
N ALA A 22 -5.19 -8.65 22.70
CA ALA A 22 -5.41 -8.31 21.29
C ALA A 22 -4.09 -7.94 20.60
N LEU A 23 -3.26 -7.16 21.29
CA LEU A 23 -1.95 -6.73 20.82
C LEU A 23 -1.00 -7.93 20.62
N ASP A 24 -1.05 -8.93 21.51
CA ASP A 24 -0.23 -10.14 21.40
C ASP A 24 -0.56 -10.92 20.12
N ARG A 25 -1.85 -11.08 19.82
CA ARG A 25 -2.32 -11.72 18.58
C ARG A 25 -1.95 -10.90 17.35
N PHE A 26 -2.04 -9.58 17.45
CA PHE A 26 -1.69 -8.67 16.37
C PHE A 26 -0.19 -8.71 16.05
N ALA A 27 0.69 -8.80 17.07
CA ALA A 27 2.13 -8.93 16.89
C ALA A 27 2.49 -10.17 16.04
N GLN A 28 1.72 -11.26 16.15
CA GLN A 28 1.98 -12.50 15.39
C GLN A 28 1.91 -12.32 13.86
N PHE A 29 1.21 -11.30 13.37
CA PHE A 29 1.17 -10.99 11.92
C PHE A 29 2.55 -10.62 11.39
N PHE A 30 3.40 -10.04 12.23
CA PHE A 30 4.73 -9.54 11.87
C PHE A 30 5.84 -10.51 12.28
N ILE A 31 5.58 -11.42 13.22
CA ILE A 31 6.57 -12.38 13.75
C ILE A 31 6.57 -13.67 12.94
N CYS A 32 5.43 -14.36 12.85
CA CYS A 32 5.34 -15.68 12.24
C CYS A 32 3.92 -15.94 11.71
N PRO A 33 3.51 -15.27 10.62
CA PRO A 33 2.21 -15.51 10.04
C PRO A 33 2.13 -16.93 9.47
N LEU A 34 1.00 -17.62 9.69
CA LEU A 34 0.80 -18.99 9.20
C LEU A 34 0.80 -19.10 7.68
N ILE A 35 0.28 -18.08 6.99
CA ILE A 35 0.11 -18.00 5.52
C ILE A 35 -0.43 -19.34 4.99
N SER A 36 -1.63 -19.73 5.43
CA SER A 36 -2.22 -21.02 5.05
C SER A 36 -2.71 -21.01 3.60
N ALA A 37 -2.70 -22.17 2.94
CA ALA A 37 -3.12 -22.28 1.54
C ALA A 37 -4.59 -21.86 1.35
N ASP A 38 -5.49 -22.26 2.26
CA ASP A 38 -6.90 -21.87 2.26
C ASP A 38 -7.07 -20.36 2.51
N GLY A 39 -6.20 -19.78 3.36
CA GLY A 39 -6.20 -18.35 3.64
C GLY A 39 -5.83 -17.53 2.42
N VAL A 40 -4.76 -17.93 1.73
CA VAL A 40 -4.32 -17.30 0.46
C VAL A 40 -5.43 -17.39 -0.59
N GLU A 41 -6.05 -18.55 -0.80
CA GLU A 41 -7.10 -18.70 -1.80
C GLU A 41 -8.34 -17.83 -1.48
N ARG A 42 -8.77 -17.79 -0.21
CA ARG A 42 -9.88 -16.93 0.22
C ARG A 42 -9.57 -15.46 0.03
N GLU A 43 -8.36 -15.04 0.38
CA GLU A 43 -7.92 -13.65 0.24
C GLU A 43 -7.87 -13.23 -1.24
N ILE A 44 -7.37 -14.09 -2.13
CA ILE A 44 -7.37 -13.81 -3.57
C ILE A 44 -8.79 -13.57 -4.10
N LYS A 45 -9.78 -14.35 -3.65
CA LYS A 45 -11.19 -14.14 -4.03
C LYS A 45 -11.75 -12.82 -3.49
N ALA A 46 -11.33 -12.41 -2.28
CA ALA A 46 -11.71 -11.12 -1.71
C ALA A 46 -11.13 -9.96 -2.54
N VAL A 47 -9.85 -10.04 -2.89
CA VAL A 47 -9.16 -9.06 -3.76
C VAL A 47 -9.81 -8.97 -5.13
N ASP A 48 -10.18 -10.11 -5.73
CA ASP A 48 -10.88 -10.15 -7.02
C ASP A 48 -12.25 -9.44 -6.94
N SER A 49 -12.99 -9.69 -5.86
CA SER A 49 -14.27 -8.99 -5.61
C SER A 49 -14.07 -7.48 -5.42
N GLU A 50 -13.01 -7.06 -4.71
CA GLU A 50 -12.65 -5.64 -4.58
C GLU A 50 -12.33 -5.02 -5.94
N HIS A 51 -11.52 -5.69 -6.76
CA HIS A 51 -11.21 -5.24 -8.11
C HIS A 51 -12.49 -5.11 -8.97
N GLY A 52 -13.39 -6.09 -8.89
CA GLY A 52 -14.68 -6.07 -9.58
C GLY A 52 -15.53 -4.84 -9.23
N LYS A 53 -15.55 -4.42 -7.96
CA LYS A 53 -16.22 -3.18 -7.52
C LYS A 53 -15.56 -1.94 -8.12
N ASN A 54 -14.25 -1.95 -8.28
CA ASN A 54 -13.47 -0.82 -8.78
C ASN A 54 -13.61 -0.61 -10.31
N LEU A 55 -14.03 -1.63 -11.07
CA LEU A 55 -14.15 -1.55 -12.54
C LEU A 55 -15.15 -0.49 -13.04
N VAL A 56 -16.19 -0.21 -12.25
CA VAL A 56 -17.26 0.75 -12.57
C VAL A 56 -17.08 2.10 -11.87
N ALA A 57 -16.02 2.25 -11.08
CA ALA A 57 -15.72 3.49 -10.37
C ALA A 57 -14.78 4.37 -11.22
N ASP A 58 -15.28 5.50 -11.72
CA ASP A 58 -14.51 6.39 -12.60
C ASP A 58 -13.18 6.86 -12.02
N ALA A 59 -13.12 7.14 -10.71
CA ALA A 59 -11.86 7.50 -10.04
C ALA A 59 -10.79 6.40 -10.15
N TRP A 60 -11.18 5.12 -9.98
CA TRP A 60 -10.28 3.98 -10.12
C TRP A 60 -9.85 3.76 -11.57
N ARG A 61 -10.78 3.93 -12.52
CA ARG A 61 -10.51 3.84 -13.96
C ARG A 61 -9.53 4.92 -14.41
N GLN A 62 -9.76 6.17 -14.02
CA GLN A 62 -8.87 7.31 -14.31
C GLN A 62 -7.48 7.11 -13.69
N HIS A 63 -7.42 6.65 -12.44
CA HIS A 63 -6.16 6.38 -11.76
C HIS A 63 -5.34 5.27 -12.45
N GLN A 64 -5.98 4.17 -12.88
CA GLN A 64 -5.26 3.13 -13.61
C GLN A 64 -4.91 3.57 -15.04
N LEU A 65 -5.70 4.44 -15.67
CA LEU A 65 -5.37 5.06 -16.95
C LEU A 65 -4.12 5.94 -16.84
N ALA A 66 -4.05 6.82 -15.84
CA ALA A 66 -2.87 7.67 -15.59
C ALA A 66 -1.58 6.85 -15.41
N LYS A 67 -1.69 5.69 -14.75
CA LYS A 67 -0.57 4.74 -14.60
C LYS A 67 -0.20 4.06 -15.91
N HIS A 68 -1.18 3.76 -16.76
CA HIS A 68 -0.94 3.14 -18.07
C HIS A 68 -0.29 4.10 -19.08
N THR A 69 -0.51 5.40 -18.91
CA THR A 69 0.10 6.47 -19.73
C THR A 69 1.42 6.99 -19.17
N ALA A 70 1.88 6.46 -18.03
CA ALA A 70 3.17 6.79 -17.43
C ALA A 70 4.31 5.95 -18.04
N ASN A 71 5.54 6.26 -17.64
CA ASN A 71 6.73 5.47 -17.99
C ASN A 71 6.55 3.99 -17.59
N LYS A 72 6.51 3.09 -18.57
CA LYS A 72 6.33 1.64 -18.35
C LYS A 72 7.49 0.98 -17.58
N GLY A 73 8.67 1.60 -17.60
CA GLY A 73 9.81 1.17 -16.80
C GLY A 73 9.67 1.51 -15.32
N HIS A 74 8.77 2.43 -14.97
CA HIS A 74 8.59 2.90 -13.60
C HIS A 74 7.60 2.03 -12.80
N PRO A 75 7.86 1.70 -11.51
CA PRO A 75 6.94 0.90 -10.68
C PRO A 75 5.52 1.46 -10.56
N TYR A 76 5.33 2.77 -10.75
CA TYR A 76 4.03 3.43 -10.78
C TYR A 76 3.09 2.83 -11.84
N ALA A 77 3.60 2.34 -12.97
CA ALA A 77 2.77 1.78 -14.04
C ALA A 77 2.11 0.43 -13.69
N LYS A 78 2.60 -0.29 -12.66
CA LYS A 78 2.12 -1.63 -12.30
C LYS A 78 0.64 -1.61 -11.90
N PHE A 79 -0.12 -2.63 -12.30
CA PHE A 79 -1.44 -2.87 -11.71
C PHE A 79 -1.26 -3.35 -10.25
N PHE A 80 -1.87 -2.62 -9.31
CA PHE A 80 -1.50 -2.74 -7.88
C PHE A 80 -2.55 -3.45 -7.03
N THR A 81 -3.83 -3.44 -7.46
CA THR A 81 -4.90 -4.15 -6.74
C THR A 81 -4.71 -5.65 -6.84
N GLY A 82 -4.33 -6.15 -8.02
CA GLY A 82 -4.41 -7.57 -8.31
C GLY A 82 -5.85 -8.02 -8.59
N ASN A 83 -5.98 -9.26 -9.04
CA ASN A 83 -7.23 -9.94 -9.33
C ASN A 83 -6.95 -11.46 -9.47
N LEU A 84 -7.97 -12.27 -9.71
CA LEU A 84 -7.81 -13.72 -9.85
C LEU A 84 -6.77 -14.09 -10.93
N GLU A 85 -6.77 -13.36 -12.04
CA GLU A 85 -5.83 -13.61 -13.15
C GLU A 85 -4.38 -13.43 -12.73
N THR A 86 -4.07 -12.29 -12.10
CA THR A 86 -2.70 -11.91 -11.72
C THR A 86 -2.19 -12.61 -10.47
N LEU A 87 -3.08 -13.05 -9.59
CA LEU A 87 -2.72 -13.64 -8.29
C LEU A 87 -2.88 -15.16 -8.24
N MET A 88 -3.64 -15.78 -9.15
CA MET A 88 -3.86 -17.23 -9.15
C MET A 88 -3.70 -17.86 -10.53
N THR A 89 -4.47 -17.42 -11.53
CA THR A 89 -4.55 -18.10 -12.84
C THR A 89 -3.21 -18.08 -13.58
N ALA A 90 -2.65 -16.90 -13.84
CA ALA A 90 -1.39 -16.76 -14.57
C ALA A 90 -0.19 -17.31 -13.78
N PRO A 91 -0.04 -17.07 -12.46
CA PRO A 91 1.00 -17.71 -11.66
C PRO A 91 0.92 -19.24 -11.67
N THR A 92 -0.26 -19.83 -11.50
CA THR A 92 -0.45 -21.29 -11.51
C THR A 92 -0.08 -21.88 -12.86
N ALA A 93 -0.52 -21.25 -13.96
CA ALA A 93 -0.16 -21.67 -15.31
C ALA A 93 1.36 -21.60 -15.57
N ALA A 94 2.07 -20.68 -14.91
CA ALA A 94 3.52 -20.54 -14.94
C ALA A 94 4.26 -21.43 -13.93
N GLY A 95 3.56 -22.30 -13.18
CA GLY A 95 4.15 -23.17 -12.17
C GLY A 95 4.65 -22.44 -10.92
N VAL A 96 4.13 -21.24 -10.64
CA VAL A 96 4.48 -20.44 -9.47
C VAL A 96 3.62 -20.83 -8.28
N ASP A 97 4.26 -21.25 -7.19
CA ASP A 97 3.59 -21.41 -5.89
C ASP A 97 3.32 -20.03 -5.26
N VAL A 98 2.08 -19.56 -5.39
CA VAL A 98 1.63 -18.25 -4.89
C VAL A 98 1.81 -18.16 -3.37
N ARG A 99 1.51 -19.22 -2.62
CA ARG A 99 1.64 -19.23 -1.17
C ARG A 99 3.11 -19.05 -0.77
N ALA A 100 4.01 -19.77 -1.42
CA ALA A 100 5.45 -19.60 -1.21
C ALA A 100 5.90 -18.17 -1.53
N ARG A 101 5.36 -17.53 -2.58
CA ARG A 101 5.66 -16.12 -2.89
C ARG A 101 5.15 -15.15 -1.85
N VAL A 102 3.99 -15.37 -1.24
CA VAL A 102 3.50 -14.54 -0.12
C VAL A 102 4.42 -14.67 1.09
N ALA A 103 4.85 -15.90 1.42
CA ALA A 103 5.79 -16.14 2.51
C ALA A 103 7.17 -15.51 2.25
N GLU A 104 7.69 -15.64 1.03
CA GLU A 104 8.94 -15.00 0.61
C GLU A 104 8.83 -13.47 0.69
N PHE A 105 7.72 -12.90 0.23
CA PHE A 105 7.48 -11.47 0.28
C PHE A 105 7.46 -10.95 1.73
N HIS A 106 6.75 -11.64 2.64
CA HIS A 106 6.74 -11.31 4.06
C HIS A 106 8.16 -11.33 4.64
N ALA A 107 8.87 -12.46 4.50
CA ALA A 107 10.23 -12.60 5.01
C ALA A 107 11.21 -11.55 4.44
N ARG A 108 11.03 -11.16 3.18
CA ARG A 108 11.88 -10.18 2.49
C ARG A 108 11.61 -8.73 2.88
N HIS A 109 10.37 -8.37 3.16
CA HIS A 109 9.95 -6.97 3.29
C HIS A 109 9.52 -6.57 4.70
N TYR A 110 9.08 -7.51 5.54
CA TYR A 110 8.64 -7.24 6.91
C TYR A 110 9.85 -7.25 7.85
N SER A 111 10.54 -6.11 7.92
CA SER A 111 11.69 -5.88 8.82
C SER A 111 11.39 -4.79 9.84
N ALA A 112 11.71 -5.04 11.11
CA ALA A 112 11.42 -4.14 12.22
C ALA A 112 11.95 -2.70 12.00
N ASN A 113 13.10 -2.53 11.34
CA ASN A 113 13.66 -1.20 11.07
C ASN A 113 12.85 -0.34 10.08
N LEU A 114 11.90 -0.94 9.35
CA LEU A 114 10.97 -0.25 8.45
C LEU A 114 9.55 -0.12 9.04
N MET A 115 9.31 -0.66 10.24
CA MET A 115 8.00 -0.65 10.87
C MET A 115 7.82 0.53 11.83
N ARG A 116 6.58 0.98 11.96
CA ARG A 116 6.16 1.96 12.96
C ARG A 116 4.91 1.43 13.65
N LEU A 117 4.88 1.52 14.97
CA LEU A 117 3.76 1.09 15.80
C LEU A 117 3.28 2.27 16.66
N ALA A 118 1.97 2.44 16.73
CA ALA A 118 1.32 3.31 17.69
C ALA A 118 0.32 2.48 18.49
N VAL A 119 0.40 2.56 19.82
CA VAL A 119 -0.54 1.90 20.74
C VAL A 119 -1.19 2.98 21.58
N TYR A 120 -2.51 2.89 21.73
CA TYR A 120 -3.30 3.81 22.52
C TYR A 120 -4.17 2.99 23.49
N GLY A 121 -4.04 3.27 24.78
CA GLY A 121 -4.67 2.52 25.86
C GLY A 121 -4.91 3.38 27.09
N LYS A 122 -5.61 2.83 28.09
CA LYS A 122 -5.86 3.48 29.38
C LYS A 122 -4.68 3.34 30.35
N GLU A 123 -3.77 2.44 30.02
CA GLU A 123 -2.57 2.09 30.76
C GLU A 123 -1.57 3.25 30.76
N THR A 124 -0.65 3.23 31.72
CA THR A 124 0.47 4.17 31.79
C THR A 124 1.45 3.94 30.64
N LEU A 125 2.30 4.94 30.37
CA LEU A 125 3.33 4.81 29.34
C LEU A 125 4.30 3.66 29.62
N ASP A 126 4.66 3.44 30.89
CA ASP A 126 5.56 2.35 31.28
C ASP A 126 4.93 0.98 31.03
N GLU A 127 3.63 0.82 31.31
CA GLU A 127 2.88 -0.40 31.04
C GLU A 127 2.76 -0.66 29.52
N LEU A 128 2.40 0.36 28.74
CA LEU A 128 2.31 0.25 27.28
C LEU A 128 3.67 -0.08 26.65
N GLU A 129 4.74 0.54 27.14
CA GLU A 129 6.10 0.24 26.69
C GLU A 129 6.48 -1.22 27.00
N ALA A 130 6.19 -1.70 28.21
CA ALA A 130 6.47 -3.08 28.61
C ALA A 130 5.72 -4.09 27.73
N MET A 131 4.43 -3.85 27.46
CA MET A 131 3.63 -4.68 26.56
C MET A 131 4.23 -4.72 25.15
N VAL A 132 4.55 -3.55 24.58
CA VAL A 132 5.10 -3.45 23.22
C VAL A 132 6.46 -4.15 23.13
N ARG A 133 7.37 -3.92 24.09
CA ARG A 133 8.68 -4.57 24.10
C ARG A 133 8.58 -6.09 24.20
N SER A 134 7.68 -6.58 25.05
CA SER A 134 7.45 -8.01 25.24
C SER A 134 6.92 -8.66 23.96
N GLN A 135 5.92 -8.06 23.33
CA GLN A 135 5.17 -8.69 22.24
C GLN A 135 5.82 -8.46 20.86
N PHE A 136 6.33 -7.25 20.57
CA PHE A 136 6.94 -6.94 19.27
C PHE A 136 8.46 -7.09 19.24
N GLY A 137 9.11 -7.35 20.37
CA GLY A 137 10.55 -7.56 20.45
C GLY A 137 11.06 -8.73 19.61
N ALA A 138 10.18 -9.67 19.25
CA ALA A 138 10.49 -10.82 18.40
C ALA A 138 10.41 -10.52 16.88
N VAL A 139 9.95 -9.34 16.46
CA VAL A 139 9.92 -8.99 15.02
C VAL A 139 11.35 -8.90 14.50
N ALA A 140 11.65 -9.65 13.44
CA ALA A 140 12.99 -9.71 12.88
C ALA A 140 13.44 -8.34 12.34
N ASN A 141 14.68 -7.96 12.65
CA ASN A 141 15.33 -6.81 12.04
C ASN A 141 16.37 -7.28 11.01
N ASN A 142 16.00 -7.18 9.73
CA ASN A 142 16.85 -7.52 8.59
C ASN A 142 17.69 -6.33 8.08
N ASN A 143 17.66 -5.18 8.77
CA ASN A 143 18.37 -3.95 8.41
C ASN A 143 18.20 -3.54 6.94
N LEU A 144 16.95 -3.61 6.47
CA LEU A 144 16.64 -3.31 5.07
C LEU A 144 16.82 -1.81 4.79
N PRO A 145 17.31 -1.44 3.60
CA PRO A 145 17.34 -0.04 3.19
C PRO A 145 15.90 0.49 3.05
N VAL A 146 15.71 1.78 3.38
CA VAL A 146 14.45 2.46 3.11
C VAL A 146 14.23 2.47 1.59
N PRO A 147 13.07 2.01 1.08
CA PRO A 147 12.80 2.01 -0.35
C PRO A 147 12.90 3.43 -0.95
N SER A 148 13.55 3.53 -2.10
CA SER A 148 13.59 4.75 -2.92
C SER A 148 13.08 4.44 -4.31
N PHE A 149 12.31 5.36 -4.88
CA PHE A 149 11.76 5.21 -6.23
C PHE A 149 12.35 6.29 -7.14
N PRO A 150 12.57 5.99 -8.43
CA PRO A 150 12.95 6.99 -9.40
C PRO A 150 11.91 8.13 -9.49
N GLU A 151 12.35 9.32 -9.87
CA GLU A 151 11.45 10.47 -10.08
C GLU A 151 10.87 10.50 -11.51
N ASP A 152 11.32 9.61 -12.40
CA ASP A 152 10.98 9.57 -13.82
C ASP A 152 9.63 8.89 -14.12
N VAL A 153 8.61 9.19 -13.30
CA VAL A 153 7.24 8.68 -13.47
C VAL A 153 6.70 9.08 -14.85
N PHE A 154 6.90 10.34 -15.24
CA PHE A 154 6.54 10.88 -16.55
C PHE A 154 7.76 11.47 -17.25
N LEU A 155 8.26 10.76 -18.27
CA LEU A 155 9.25 11.33 -19.22
C LEU A 155 8.60 12.41 -20.09
N SER A 156 9.40 13.22 -20.78
CA SER A 156 8.93 14.32 -21.65
C SER A 156 7.89 13.87 -22.70
N GLU A 157 8.00 12.64 -23.20
CA GLU A 157 7.05 12.06 -24.16
C GLU A 157 5.66 11.76 -23.57
N HIS A 158 5.55 11.70 -22.24
CA HIS A 158 4.29 11.47 -21.53
C HIS A 158 3.61 12.78 -21.09
N LEU A 159 4.26 13.94 -21.27
CA LEU A 159 3.75 15.25 -20.88
C LEU A 159 2.98 15.94 -22.02
N GLY A 160 2.20 16.96 -21.71
CA GLY A 160 1.45 17.74 -22.72
C GLY A 160 0.37 16.94 -23.44
N CYS A 161 -0.05 15.80 -22.89
CA CYS A 161 -1.02 14.91 -23.48
C CYS A 161 -2.46 15.35 -23.15
N LEU A 162 -3.37 15.14 -24.11
CA LEU A 162 -4.81 15.27 -23.89
C LEU A 162 -5.45 13.88 -23.91
N LEU A 163 -5.99 13.45 -22.77
CA LEU A 163 -6.74 12.20 -22.66
C LEU A 163 -8.24 12.49 -22.73
N ARG A 164 -8.94 11.84 -23.67
CA ARG A 164 -10.41 11.87 -23.78
C ARG A 164 -10.96 10.55 -23.27
N VAL A 165 -11.72 10.59 -22.19
CA VAL A 165 -12.20 9.40 -21.48
C VAL A 165 -13.72 9.38 -21.48
N VAL A 166 -14.31 8.23 -21.78
CA VAL A 166 -15.75 8.00 -21.63
C VAL A 166 -16.02 7.53 -20.19
N PRO A 167 -16.73 8.31 -19.36
CA PRO A 167 -17.02 7.94 -17.98
C PRO A 167 -18.13 6.88 -17.91
N VAL A 168 -18.19 6.18 -16.79
CA VAL A 168 -19.31 5.28 -16.46
C VAL A 168 -20.50 6.08 -15.94
N ARG A 169 -20.24 7.09 -15.08
CA ARG A 169 -21.28 8.00 -14.60
C ARG A 169 -21.57 9.10 -15.62
N GLU A 170 -22.82 9.52 -15.68
CA GLU A 170 -23.22 10.67 -16.48
C GLU A 170 -22.59 11.95 -15.92
N GLY A 171 -22.02 12.77 -16.80
CA GLY A 171 -21.43 14.05 -16.46
C GLY A 171 -20.20 14.40 -17.29
N HIS A 172 -19.67 15.60 -17.03
CA HIS A 172 -18.46 16.11 -17.68
C HIS A 172 -17.47 16.55 -16.60
N VAL A 173 -16.22 16.12 -16.75
CA VAL A 173 -15.11 16.49 -15.88
C VAL A 173 -13.93 16.91 -16.74
N LEU A 174 -13.34 18.05 -16.40
CA LEU A 174 -12.01 18.47 -16.88
C LEU A 174 -11.04 18.34 -15.70
N GLN A 175 -10.03 17.50 -15.85
CA GLN A 175 -8.94 17.35 -14.90
C GLN A 175 -7.64 17.80 -15.57
N MET A 176 -6.85 18.59 -14.84
CA MET A 176 -5.52 19.03 -15.26
C MET A 176 -4.54 18.58 -14.19
N ASP A 177 -3.52 17.82 -14.61
CA ASP A 177 -2.51 17.26 -13.73
C ASP A 177 -1.13 17.82 -14.13
N TRP A 178 -0.32 18.13 -13.13
CA TRP A 178 1.08 18.55 -13.32
C TRP A 178 1.97 17.60 -12.54
N ASP A 179 3.02 17.12 -13.20
CA ASP A 179 4.08 16.39 -12.51
C ASP A 179 4.93 17.37 -11.69
N THR A 180 5.19 17.02 -10.43
CA THR A 180 5.87 17.91 -9.48
C THR A 180 6.89 17.11 -8.68
N PRO A 181 8.04 17.71 -8.34
CA PRO A 181 9.05 17.01 -7.56
C PRO A 181 8.52 16.66 -6.16
N PRO A 182 9.05 15.61 -5.50
CA PRO A 182 8.65 15.25 -4.14
C PRO A 182 8.83 16.41 -3.16
N THR A 183 7.77 16.77 -2.44
CA THR A 183 7.76 17.90 -1.50
C THR A 183 7.74 17.47 -0.02
N ASP A 184 7.86 16.18 0.28
CA ASP A 184 7.79 15.65 1.65
C ASP A 184 8.79 16.32 2.61
N LYS A 185 9.97 16.68 2.09
CA LYS A 185 11.01 17.40 2.87
C LYS A 185 10.68 18.87 3.13
N LEU A 186 9.71 19.43 2.41
CA LEU A 186 9.29 20.83 2.49
C LEU A 186 8.07 21.01 3.41
N TYR A 187 7.72 20.03 4.25
CA TYR A 187 6.52 20.07 5.10
C TYR A 187 6.39 21.28 6.04
N LYS A 188 7.49 22.01 6.31
CA LYS A 188 7.52 23.25 7.10
C LYS A 188 7.33 24.52 6.26
N GLN A 189 7.28 24.41 4.94
CA GLN A 189 7.18 25.54 4.00
C GLN A 189 5.81 25.52 3.31
N PRO A 190 5.20 26.69 3.04
CA PRO A 190 4.04 26.75 2.17
C PRO A 190 4.39 26.20 0.79
N PHE A 191 3.45 25.48 0.16
CA PHE A 191 3.67 24.76 -1.08
C PHE A 191 4.22 25.71 -2.17
N PRO A 192 5.47 25.54 -2.64
CA PRO A 192 6.14 26.54 -3.48
C PRO A 192 5.42 26.83 -4.81
N LEU A 193 4.65 25.86 -5.30
CA LEU A 193 3.95 25.91 -6.59
C LEU A 193 2.61 26.66 -6.52
N LEU A 194 2.06 26.90 -5.32
CA LEU A 194 0.79 27.61 -5.13
C LEU A 194 0.95 28.96 -4.45
N SER A 195 2.13 29.26 -3.90
CA SER A 195 2.47 30.61 -3.44
C SER A 195 2.78 31.50 -4.64
N SER A 196 1.77 32.19 -5.16
CA SER A 196 1.97 33.29 -6.10
C SER A 196 2.84 34.38 -5.44
N PRO A 197 3.88 34.90 -6.11
CA PRO A 197 4.52 36.13 -5.70
C PRO A 197 3.68 37.32 -6.16
N TYR A 198 2.57 37.60 -5.48
CA TYR A 198 1.91 38.91 -5.53
C TYR A 198 1.62 39.37 -4.11
#